data_AF-A0A1X6MNV0-F1
#
_entry.id   AF-A0A1X6MNV0-F1
#
_cell.length_a   1.000
_cell.length_b   1.000
_cell.length_c   1.000
_cell.angle_alpha   90.00
_cell.angle_beta   90.00
_cell.angle_gamma   90.00
#
_symmetry.space_group_name_H-M   'P 1'
#
loop_
_entity.id
_entity.type
_entity.pdbx_description
1 polymer ?
#
loop_
_entity_poly.entity_id
_entity_poly.type
_entity_poly.pdbx_seq_one_letter_code
_entity_poly.pdbx_strand_id
1 'polypeptide(L)'
;DPDPVARAEDVRHLSKYVFPRQYGLASPFVSSERPVFQPQKAPDYLEREVEIQKKGPCKTPKRLKPILDLLDKVIWKHGKCRYKSLLDMACPSKVGLCCKGVHEPS
;
A
#
# COMPACT_ATOMS: atom_id res chain seq x y z
N ASP A 1 0.32 -18.05 -15.93
CA ASP A 1 -0.31 -17.43 -14.76
C ASP A 1 0.51 -17.71 -13.51
N PRO A 2 0.49 -16.83 -12.49
CA PRO A 2 1.12 -17.14 -11.21
C PRO A 2 0.48 -18.37 -10.57
N ASP A 3 1.28 -19.09 -9.77
CA ASP A 3 0.81 -20.24 -8.98
C ASP A 3 -0.40 -19.84 -8.12
N PRO A 4 -1.54 -20.56 -8.18
CA PRO A 4 -2.72 -20.28 -7.37
C PRO A 4 -2.44 -20.20 -5.86
N VAL A 5 -1.48 -20.98 -5.34
CA VAL A 5 -1.14 -20.96 -3.91
C VAL A 5 -0.43 -19.66 -3.54
N ALA A 6 0.61 -19.29 -4.28
CA ALA A 6 1.33 -18.03 -4.10
C ALA A 6 0.39 -16.82 -4.22
N ARG A 7 -0.51 -16.84 -5.21
CA ARG A 7 -1.51 -15.79 -5.40
C ARG A 7 -2.44 -15.67 -4.19
N ALA A 8 -2.90 -16.79 -3.64
CA ALA A 8 -3.73 -16.77 -2.44
C ALA A 8 -2.97 -16.27 -1.20
N GLU A 9 -1.66 -16.52 -1.12
CA GLU A 9 -0.78 -15.98 -0.08
C GLU A 9 -0.64 -14.46 -0.20
N ASP A 10 -0.38 -13.94 -1.39
CA ASP A 10 -0.28 -12.51 -1.67
C ASP A 10 -1.58 -11.79 -1.29
N VAL A 11 -2.74 -12.37 -1.64
CA VAL A 11 -4.05 -11.84 -1.28
C VAL A 11 -4.25 -11.78 0.23
N ARG A 12 -3.88 -12.85 0.95
CA ARG A 12 -3.94 -12.87 2.42
C ARG A 12 -2.98 -11.84 3.01
N HIS A 13 -1.80 -11.68 2.44
CA HIS A 13 -0.82 -10.70 2.89
C HIS A 13 -1.31 -9.27 2.70
N LEU A 14 -1.80 -8.92 1.50
CA LEU A 14 -2.41 -7.63 1.20
C LEU A 14 -3.57 -7.31 2.15
N SER A 15 -4.37 -8.31 2.53
CA SER A 15 -5.49 -8.07 3.44
C SER A 15 -5.04 -7.56 4.83
N LYS A 16 -3.81 -7.87 5.27
CA LYS A 16 -3.22 -7.34 6.51
C LYS A 16 -2.83 -5.87 6.37
N TYR A 17 -2.45 -5.44 5.17
CA TYR A 17 -2.19 -4.04 4.85
C TYR A 17 -3.46 -3.20 4.82
N VAL A 18 -4.52 -3.71 4.20
CA VAL A 18 -5.78 -2.98 4.00
C VAL A 18 -6.65 -2.99 5.27
N PHE A 19 -6.65 -4.11 6.03
CA PHE A 19 -7.49 -4.29 7.20
C PHE A 19 -6.70 -4.60 8.48
N PRO A 20 -5.68 -3.80 8.84
CA PRO A 20 -4.75 -4.12 9.93
C PRO A 20 -5.48 -4.39 11.25
N ARG A 21 -6.51 -3.59 11.57
CA ARG A 21 -7.30 -3.75 12.79
C ARG A 21 -8.00 -5.11 12.91
N GLN A 22 -8.49 -5.67 11.80
CA GLN A 22 -9.17 -6.98 11.83
C GLN A 22 -8.18 -8.11 12.15
N TYR A 23 -6.91 -7.88 11.86
CA TYR A 23 -5.80 -8.72 12.27
C TYR A 23 -5.23 -8.30 13.63
N GLY A 24 -5.78 -7.31 14.35
CA GLY A 24 -5.20 -6.81 15.58
C GLY A 24 -3.79 -6.22 15.39
N LEU A 25 -3.54 -5.60 14.24
CA LEU A 25 -2.38 -4.74 13.97
C LEU A 25 -2.75 -3.28 14.25
N ALA A 26 -1.75 -2.43 14.48
CA ALA A 26 -1.89 -1.02 14.73
C ALA A 26 -2.55 -0.32 13.52
N SER A 27 -3.38 0.68 13.82
CA SER A 27 -4.10 1.44 12.82
C SER A 27 -4.08 2.93 13.16
N PRO A 28 -3.77 3.81 12.19
CA PRO A 28 -3.75 5.26 12.43
C PRO A 28 -5.14 5.84 12.71
N PHE A 29 -6.20 5.10 12.38
CA PHE A 29 -7.59 5.54 12.54
C PHE A 29 -8.21 5.15 13.88
N VAL A 30 -7.44 4.51 14.76
CA VAL A 30 -7.93 4.09 16.08
C VAL A 30 -6.89 4.50 17.12
N SER A 31 -7.19 5.55 17.88
CA SER A 31 -6.52 5.81 19.14
C SER A 31 -6.81 4.64 20.07
N SER A 32 -5.82 3.81 20.40
CA SER A 32 -6.01 2.81 21.45
C SER A 32 -6.39 3.56 22.73
N GLU A 33 -7.58 3.29 23.26
CA GLU A 33 -7.98 3.76 24.59
C GLU A 33 -6.90 3.34 25.58
N ARG A 34 -6.05 4.28 26.01
CA ARG A 34 -4.95 4.02 26.92
C ARG A 34 -4.81 5.19 27.90
N PRO A 35 -4.31 4.90 29.12
CA PRO A 35 -4.42 5.79 30.27
C PRO A 35 -3.83 7.18 29.97
N VAL A 36 -4.51 8.20 30.48
CA VAL A 36 -4.35 9.65 30.24
C VAL A 36 -2.93 10.19 30.47
N PHE A 37 -1.99 9.40 31.00
CA PHE A 37 -0.74 9.86 31.60
C PHE A 37 0.55 9.36 30.94
N GLN A 38 0.53 8.86 29.70
CA GLN A 38 1.77 8.49 28.99
C GLN A 38 2.05 9.41 27.81
N PRO A 39 3.28 9.98 27.70
CA PRO A 39 3.68 10.75 26.53
C PRO A 39 3.56 9.88 25.27
N GLN A 40 2.78 10.36 24.30
CA GLN A 40 2.38 9.61 23.13
C GLN A 40 3.54 9.51 22.13
N LYS A 41 4.04 8.30 21.88
CA LYS A 41 4.73 8.01 20.63
C LYS A 41 3.74 7.28 19.73
N ALA A 42 3.19 7.99 18.74
CA ALA A 42 2.40 7.34 17.71
C ALA A 42 3.25 6.21 17.08
N PRO A 43 2.69 5.01 16.86
CA PRO A 43 3.40 3.97 16.13
C PRO A 43 3.86 4.51 14.78
N ASP A 44 5.06 4.15 14.36
CA ASP A 44 5.49 4.40 13.00
C ASP A 44 4.71 3.45 12.07
N TYR A 45 3.79 4.02 11.28
CA TYR A 45 2.94 3.27 10.37
C TYR A 45 3.61 3.00 9.01
N LEU A 46 4.84 3.49 8.81
CA LEU A 46 5.62 3.26 7.59
C LEU A 46 6.12 1.80 7.54
N GLU A 47 6.43 1.21 8.69
CA GLU A 47 7.05 -0.12 8.81
C GLU A 47 6.04 -1.27 8.99
N ARG A 48 5.03 -1.35 8.10
CA ARG A 48 3.95 -2.35 8.22
C ARG A 48 4.43 -3.78 8.05
N GLU A 49 5.40 -4.03 7.18
CA GLU A 49 5.93 -5.37 6.93
C GLU A 49 6.55 -5.95 8.21
N VAL A 50 7.30 -5.13 8.96
CA VAL A 50 7.91 -5.52 10.24
C VAL A 50 6.83 -5.91 11.27
N GLU A 51 5.72 -5.18 11.31
CA GLU A 51 4.61 -5.50 12.22
C GLU A 51 3.94 -6.84 11.86
N ILE A 52 3.71 -7.07 10.56
CA ILE A 52 3.13 -8.32 10.07
C ILE A 52 4.04 -9.51 10.38
N GLN A 53 5.35 -9.35 10.18
CA GLN A 53 6.34 -10.38 10.50
C GLN A 53 6.39 -10.68 12.01
N LYS A 54 6.44 -9.64 12.85
CA LYS A 54 6.40 -9.79 14.32
C LYS A 54 5.15 -10.49 14.82
N LYS A 55 4.01 -10.26 14.16
CA LYS A 55 2.76 -10.96 14.49
C LYS A 55 2.83 -12.45 14.17
N GLY A 56 3.58 -12.82 13.13
CA GLY A 56 3.71 -14.19 12.67
C GLY A 56 2.45 -14.73 11.95
N PRO A 57 2.42 -16.05 11.69
CA PRO A 57 1.30 -16.70 10.99
C PRO A 57 -0.02 -16.49 11.73
N CYS A 58 -1.04 -16.00 11.02
CA CYS A 58 -2.37 -15.80 11.58
C CYS A 58 -3.46 -16.20 10.58
N LYS A 59 -4.59 -16.67 11.11
CA LYS A 59 -5.76 -17.02 10.30
C LYS A 59 -6.42 -15.76 9.75
N THR A 60 -6.94 -15.85 8.53
CA THR A 60 -7.81 -14.82 7.97
C THR A 60 -9.11 -14.72 8.78
N PRO A 61 -9.47 -13.54 9.31
CA PRO A 61 -10.73 -13.31 10.01
C PRO A 61 -11.93 -13.68 9.13
N LYS A 62 -12.94 -14.33 9.72
CA LYS A 62 -14.12 -14.83 8.98
C LYS A 62 -14.78 -13.75 8.12
N ARG A 63 -14.88 -12.52 8.65
CA ARG A 63 -15.46 -11.35 7.96
C ARG A 63 -14.70 -10.93 6.71
N LEU A 64 -13.40 -11.23 6.62
CA LEU A 64 -12.56 -10.84 5.48
C LEU A 64 -12.50 -11.91 4.38
N LYS A 65 -12.95 -13.14 4.64
CA LYS A 65 -12.95 -14.21 3.62
C LYS A 65 -13.64 -13.81 2.31
N PRO A 66 -14.85 -13.20 2.32
CA PRO A 66 -15.52 -12.79 1.08
C PRO A 66 -14.82 -11.64 0.35
N ILE A 67 -13.95 -10.89 1.02
CA ILE A 67 -13.25 -9.73 0.47
C ILE A 67 -11.97 -10.15 -0.27
N LEU A 68 -11.45 -11.36 -0.02
CA LEU A 68 -10.23 -11.84 -0.66
C LEU A 68 -10.34 -11.85 -2.19
N ASP A 69 -11.49 -12.22 -2.75
CA ASP A 69 -11.70 -12.21 -4.20
C ASP A 69 -11.64 -10.80 -4.81
N LEU A 70 -12.00 -9.77 -4.03
CA LEU A 70 -11.87 -8.38 -4.46
C LEU A 70 -10.43 -7.90 -4.37
N LEU A 71 -9.72 -8.24 -3.30
CA LEU A 71 -8.30 -7.94 -3.15
C LEU A 71 -7.47 -8.61 -4.23
N ASP A 72 -7.84 -9.82 -4.63
CA ASP A 72 -7.22 -10.53 -5.73
C ASP A 72 -7.36 -9.79 -7.06
N LYS A 73 -8.56 -9.27 -7.34
CA LYS A 73 -8.79 -8.40 -8.51
C LYS A 73 -7.97 -7.10 -8.41
N VAL A 74 -7.76 -6.56 -7.21
CA VAL A 74 -6.92 -5.37 -7.01
C VAL A 74 -5.47 -5.68 -7.35
N ILE A 75 -4.90 -6.79 -6.83
CA ILE A 75 -3.53 -7.22 -7.15
C ILE A 75 -3.36 -7.39 -8.67
N TRP A 76 -4.31 -8.10 -9.30
CA TRP A 76 -4.28 -8.33 -10.74
C TRP A 76 -4.30 -7.01 -11.53
N LYS A 77 -5.23 -6.11 -11.21
CA LYS A 77 -5.33 -4.80 -11.87
C LYS A 77 -4.10 -3.93 -11.61
N HIS A 78 -3.55 -3.97 -10.40
CA HIS A 78 -2.33 -3.25 -10.04
C HIS A 78 -1.15 -3.71 -10.92
N GLY A 79 -0.94 -5.01 -11.05
CA GLY A 79 0.14 -5.56 -11.90
C GLY A 79 -0.04 -5.29 -13.40
N LYS A 80 -1.28 -5.06 -13.86
CA LYS A 80 -1.57 -4.69 -15.26
C LYS A 80 -1.65 -3.18 -15.49
N CYS A 81 -1.58 -2.38 -14.43
CA CYS A 81 -1.74 -0.93 -14.52
C CYS A 81 -0.52 -0.29 -15.20
N ARG A 82 -0.75 0.43 -16.30
CA ARG A 82 0.29 1.19 -16.99
C ARG A 82 0.50 2.54 -16.32
N TYR A 83 1.09 2.52 -15.12
CA TYR A 83 1.31 3.72 -14.31
C TYR A 83 2.04 4.83 -15.07
N LYS A 84 3.04 4.50 -15.89
CA LYS A 84 3.74 5.47 -16.74
C LYS A 84 2.79 6.17 -17.72
N SER A 85 1.94 5.43 -18.41
CA SER A 85 0.96 6.01 -19.34
C SER A 85 -0.08 6.88 -18.63
N LEU A 86 -0.54 6.46 -17.44
CA LEU A 86 -1.43 7.29 -16.62
C LEU A 86 -0.74 8.58 -16.18
N LEU A 87 0.51 8.48 -15.75
CA LEU A 87 1.32 9.63 -15.36
C LEU A 87 1.52 10.59 -16.54
N ASP A 88 1.92 10.08 -17.71
CA ASP A 88 2.16 10.90 -18.90
C ASP A 88 0.89 11.57 -19.43
N MET A 89 -0.27 10.95 -19.23
CA MET A 89 -1.56 11.53 -19.56
C MET A 89 -1.95 12.65 -18.58
N ALA A 90 -1.75 12.45 -17.27
CA ALA A 90 -2.16 13.41 -16.24
C ALA A 90 -1.17 14.56 -16.06
N CYS A 91 0.13 14.28 -16.16
CA CYS A 91 1.23 15.22 -16.00
C CYS A 91 2.34 14.83 -17.00
N PRO A 92 2.17 15.15 -18.29
CA PRO A 92 3.21 14.91 -19.28
C PRO A 92 4.46 15.68 -18.84
N SER A 93 5.57 14.97 -18.61
CA SER A 93 6.85 15.58 -18.26
C SER A 93 7.41 16.35 -19.46
N LYS A 94 6.77 17.46 -19.84
CA LYS A 94 7.41 18.50 -20.62
C LYS A 94 8.25 19.31 -19.65
N VAL A 95 9.31 18.69 -19.12
CA VAL A 95 10.51 19.47 -18.83
C VAL A 95 11.02 19.89 -20.20
N GLY A 96 10.43 20.97 -20.72
CA GLY A 96 10.95 21.63 -21.89
C GLY A 96 12.37 22.03 -21.52
N LEU A 97 13.34 21.58 -22.32
CA LEU A 97 14.58 22.31 -22.54
C LEU A 97 14.24 23.71 -23.09
N CYS A 98 13.60 24.54 -22.26
CA CYS A 98 13.30 25.94 -22.57
C CYS A 98 14.08 26.80 -21.59
N CYS A 99 15.40 26.59 -21.61
CA CYS A 99 16.46 27.52 -21.24
C CYS A 99 17.73 27.12 -21.99
N LYS A 100 17.65 26.88 -23.32
CA LYS A 100 18.79 27.15 -24.19
C LYS A 100 18.44 28.42 -24.96
N GLY A 101 18.51 29.54 -24.26
CA GLY A 101 18.62 30.84 -24.91
C GLY A 101 19.93 30.81 -25.70
N VAL A 102 19.81 30.58 -26.99
CA VAL A 102 20.82 30.95 -27.97
C VAL A 102 20.92 32.47 -27.88
N HIS A 103 22.06 33.01 -27.48
CA HIS A 103 22.35 34.42 -27.66
C HIS A 103 23.79 34.62 -28.14
N GLU A 104 23.94 34.56 -29.46
CA GLU A 104 24.95 35.26 -30.28
C GLU A 104 24.30 35.32 -31.68
N PRO A 105 24.32 36.41 -32.47
CA PRO A 105 25.34 37.47 -32.52
C PRO A 105 24.82 38.92 -32.65
N SER A 106 25.70 39.90 -32.42
CA SER A 106 26.11 40.88 -33.44
C SER A 106 27.32 41.68 -32.99
#